data_AF-A0A2E5DY46-F1
#
_entry.id   AF-A0A2E5DY46-F1
#
_cell.length_a   1.000
_cell.length_b   1.000
_cell.length_c   1.000
_cell.angle_alpha   90.00
_cell.angle_beta   90.00
_cell.angle_gamma   90.00
#
_symmetry.space_group_name_H-M   'P 1'
#
loop_
_entity.id
_entity.type
_entity.pdbx_description
1 polymer ?
#
loop_
_entity_poly.entity_id
_entity_poly.type
_entity_poly.pdbx_seq_one_letter_code
_entity_poly.pdbx_strand_id
1 'polypeptide(L)'
;MVTSLTPSISTGVVVDGSACRISILGLLTASIDTVTDVFKCRTGMRAFCHRYFELCLRTSYTVAVMKQRDFMISMRLFLVGLGIIMLSGAAQAFQRTTGLLASGTPFETRWYHYQSDEPGPCVLITGGIHGDEPAGYLAARQIADWTVKRGTLIVVPRCNPPAIEVRKRRVPGLEGVEGDLNRHFPPPDEASVVTDEQAVRIWDFLRKHDPDVLLDLHEGYGFRAAGSKSVGSSVITHRRNDNAQQAVMLKAVNQEITAEDRVFVPLFSAVKGSLVRAAAEQFEVDAHILETTTKDQSVSTRTRQHRRMVAAMLADLDMADASTGWLVCPDVSEMKIALYDGKGSGSATQSRRFEGVLENSRVVRVGAADIHEGCLDQFDAVIFPGGSGSGQGRTIGPEGREAVREFVDEGGAYVGVCAGAYLALNNYDWGLKLIGLDSFDRAHWRRGKGMVRIELTSEGQSVLGRNEQELEIKFAQGPLMVPSETGSHPTPEVLAWYRTGIGKNGADPETMVDTPAIVAAPFGDGRVVLFSPHPEQTSGLHDLLVTALGWAATEPELVPENIESDNAKDLLPVTEGAHDHVD
;
A
#
# COMPACT_ATOMS: atom_id res chain seq x y z
N MET A 1 43.54 -45.15 29.09
CA MET A 1 42.87 -45.61 30.33
C MET A 1 41.39 -45.26 30.15
N VAL A 2 40.57 -46.15 29.55
CA VAL A 2 39.73 -47.19 30.22
C VAL A 2 38.61 -46.49 31.01
N THR A 3 37.29 -46.63 30.80
CA THR A 3 36.39 -47.53 30.02
C THR A 3 34.94 -46.97 30.14
N SER A 4 34.18 -46.82 29.06
CA SER A 4 33.00 -47.62 28.60
C SER A 4 31.71 -47.60 29.46
N LEU A 5 30.57 -47.26 28.84
CA LEU A 5 29.49 -48.23 28.48
C LEU A 5 28.25 -47.52 27.88
N THR A 6 27.88 -47.92 26.66
CA THR A 6 26.51 -47.91 26.10
C THR A 6 25.90 -49.32 26.24
N PRO A 7 24.60 -49.54 25.96
CA PRO A 7 24.25 -50.03 24.61
C PRO A 7 22.87 -49.59 24.04
N SER A 8 22.80 -49.71 22.71
CA SER A 8 21.69 -49.59 21.75
C SER A 8 20.69 -50.75 21.75
N ILE A 9 19.48 -50.57 21.21
CA ILE A 9 18.77 -51.59 20.37
C ILE A 9 17.97 -50.90 19.25
N SER A 10 18.08 -51.45 18.05
CA SER A 10 17.35 -51.18 16.80
C SER A 10 16.16 -52.13 16.61
N THR A 11 15.22 -51.80 15.73
CA THR A 11 14.56 -52.72 14.77
C THR A 11 13.68 -51.91 13.81
N GLY A 12 13.84 -52.13 12.51
CA GLY A 12 12.93 -51.64 11.47
C GLY A 12 12.02 -52.76 10.95
N VAL A 13 10.95 -52.38 10.23
CA VAL A 13 10.21 -53.22 9.27
C VAL A 13 9.68 -52.32 8.15
N VAL A 14 9.85 -52.79 6.91
CA VAL A 14 9.34 -52.27 5.62
C VAL A 14 8.04 -53.03 5.27
N VAL A 15 7.15 -52.44 4.45
CA VAL A 15 6.44 -53.04 3.27
C VAL A 15 5.07 -52.38 2.99
N ASP A 16 5.02 -51.72 1.82
CA ASP A 16 4.04 -51.78 0.71
C ASP A 16 2.60 -51.24 0.81
N GLY A 17 2.15 -50.69 -0.33
CA GLY A 17 0.88 -50.00 -0.51
C GLY A 17 -0.25 -50.90 -1.05
N SER A 18 -1.49 -50.41 -0.88
CA SER A 18 -2.69 -50.64 -1.71
C SER A 18 -3.91 -50.02 -1.02
N ALA A 19 -4.80 -49.44 -1.82
CA ALA A 19 -5.98 -48.66 -1.44
C ALA A 19 -7.03 -49.41 -0.59
N CYS A 20 -7.74 -48.70 0.30
CA CYS A 20 -9.21 -48.79 0.41
C CYS A 20 -9.82 -47.67 1.27
N ARG A 21 -10.82 -46.96 0.72
CA ARG A 21 -11.69 -45.98 1.40
C ARG A 21 -12.42 -46.60 2.60
N ILE A 22 -12.40 -45.95 3.77
CA ILE A 22 -13.44 -46.10 4.80
C ILE A 22 -13.79 -44.73 5.41
N SER A 23 -15.11 -44.54 5.52
CA SER A 23 -15.89 -43.35 5.79
C SER A 23 -15.63 -42.64 7.12
N ILE A 24 -15.82 -41.31 7.07
CA ILE A 24 -15.98 -40.38 8.19
C ILE A 24 -17.22 -40.78 9.00
N LEU A 25 -17.06 -41.67 9.98
CA LEU A 25 -17.99 -41.87 11.10
C LEU A 25 -17.32 -42.69 12.22
N GLY A 26 -16.21 -42.19 12.77
CA GLY A 26 -15.45 -42.91 13.80
C GLY A 26 -14.54 -42.06 14.70
N LEU A 27 -14.64 -40.73 14.66
CA LEU A 27 -13.73 -39.80 15.36
C LEU A 27 -14.41 -38.94 16.43
N LEU A 28 -15.53 -39.42 17.02
CA LEU A 28 -16.24 -38.70 18.09
C LEU A 28 -16.32 -39.46 19.43
N THR A 29 -15.52 -40.51 19.62
CA THR A 29 -15.53 -41.29 20.88
C THR A 29 -14.13 -41.58 21.46
N ALA A 30 -13.14 -40.73 21.21
CA ALA A 30 -11.87 -40.80 21.91
C ALA A 30 -11.23 -39.42 22.07
N SER A 31 -11.59 -38.71 23.16
CA SER A 31 -10.74 -37.74 23.89
C SER A 31 -11.61 -36.92 24.87
N ILE A 32 -12.15 -37.56 25.90
CA ILE A 32 -12.76 -36.88 27.06
C ILE A 32 -12.01 -37.17 28.38
N ASP A 33 -10.86 -37.84 28.32
CA ASP A 33 -10.10 -38.20 29.53
C ASP A 33 -8.75 -37.46 29.70
N THR A 34 -8.48 -36.37 28.97
CA THR A 34 -7.16 -35.70 29.04
C THR A 34 -7.18 -34.18 29.26
N VAL A 35 -8.24 -33.60 29.83
CA VAL A 35 -8.27 -32.15 30.16
C VAL A 35 -8.82 -31.87 31.57
N THR A 36 -8.43 -32.67 32.57
CA THR A 36 -8.81 -32.39 33.97
C THR A 36 -7.68 -32.55 34.97
N ASP A 37 -6.46 -32.09 34.64
CA ASP A 37 -5.35 -32.09 35.61
C ASP A 37 -4.54 -30.79 35.74
N VAL A 38 -5.09 -29.62 35.38
CA VAL A 38 -4.37 -28.34 35.60
C VAL A 38 -5.10 -27.27 36.42
N PHE A 39 -6.38 -27.44 36.82
CA PHE A 39 -7.04 -26.44 37.69
C PHE A 39 -7.60 -27.02 38.98
N LYS A 40 -6.70 -27.23 39.95
CA LYS A 40 -7.06 -27.33 41.36
C LYS A 40 -7.13 -25.93 41.99
N CYS A 41 -8.34 -25.61 42.48
CA CYS A 41 -8.62 -24.79 43.67
C CYS A 41 -8.73 -23.25 43.53
N ARG A 42 -9.96 -22.74 43.42
CA ARG A 42 -10.67 -22.02 44.52
C ARG A 42 -12.15 -21.76 44.18
N THR A 43 -13.00 -22.55 44.84
CA THR A 43 -14.35 -22.29 45.36
C THR A 43 -15.22 -21.18 44.75
N GLY A 44 -16.31 -21.58 44.07
CA GLY A 44 -17.44 -20.70 43.78
C GLY A 44 -18.60 -21.28 42.95
N MET A 45 -18.42 -22.41 42.24
CA MET A 45 -19.36 -22.80 41.17
C MET A 45 -19.88 -24.25 41.21
N ARG A 46 -19.96 -24.87 42.39
CA ARG A 46 -20.51 -26.24 42.54
C ARG A 46 -22.04 -26.33 42.53
N ALA A 47 -22.76 -25.24 42.77
CA ALA A 47 -24.24 -25.25 42.79
C ALA A 47 -24.89 -24.99 41.41
N PHE A 48 -24.17 -24.32 40.49
CA PHE A 48 -24.68 -24.00 39.15
C PHE A 48 -24.57 -25.19 38.19
N CYS A 49 -23.44 -25.91 38.23
CA CYS A 49 -23.21 -27.07 37.36
C CYS A 49 -24.18 -28.23 37.64
N HIS A 50 -24.63 -28.42 38.89
CA HIS A 50 -25.52 -29.54 39.23
C HIS A 50 -26.99 -29.31 38.80
N ARG A 51 -27.45 -28.05 38.70
CA ARG A 51 -28.78 -27.73 38.13
C ARG A 51 -28.77 -27.72 36.61
N TYR A 52 -27.66 -27.34 35.99
CA TYR A 52 -27.51 -27.34 34.54
C TYR A 52 -27.47 -28.78 33.98
N PHE A 53 -26.82 -29.71 34.70
CA PHE A 53 -26.72 -31.11 34.31
C PHE A 53 -28.08 -31.86 34.40
N GLU A 54 -28.90 -31.57 35.42
CA GLU A 54 -30.29 -32.07 35.52
C GLU A 54 -31.19 -31.50 34.41
N LEU A 55 -30.97 -30.25 33.98
CA LEU A 55 -31.73 -29.63 32.89
C LEU A 55 -31.39 -30.27 31.53
N CYS A 56 -30.10 -30.56 31.29
CA CYS A 56 -29.63 -31.27 30.09
C CYS A 56 -30.08 -32.73 30.04
N LEU A 57 -30.15 -33.42 31.19
CA LEU A 57 -30.63 -34.82 31.24
C LEU A 57 -32.16 -34.92 31.09
N ARG A 58 -32.93 -33.93 31.57
CA ARG A 58 -34.40 -33.89 31.35
C ARG A 58 -34.80 -33.47 29.94
N THR A 59 -34.00 -32.66 29.24
CA THR A 59 -34.22 -32.37 27.81
C THR A 59 -33.85 -33.54 26.90
N SER A 60 -33.00 -34.46 27.37
CA SER A 60 -32.55 -35.61 26.59
C SER A 60 -33.55 -36.78 26.54
N TYR A 61 -34.67 -36.72 27.27
CA TYR A 61 -35.71 -37.78 27.28
C TYR A 61 -37.00 -37.41 26.54
N THR A 62 -37.11 -36.21 25.97
CA THR A 62 -38.33 -35.77 25.23
C THR A 62 -38.04 -35.37 23.77
N VAL A 63 -36.87 -35.73 23.23
CA VAL A 63 -36.53 -35.54 21.80
C VAL A 63 -36.33 -36.89 21.11
N ALA A 64 -37.11 -37.89 21.49
CA ALA A 64 -37.40 -39.03 20.62
C ALA A 64 -38.68 -38.67 19.85
N VAL A 65 -38.61 -38.71 18.52
CA VAL A 65 -39.66 -38.28 17.55
C VAL A 65 -39.65 -36.79 17.18
N MET A 66 -38.48 -36.27 16.80
CA MET A 66 -38.41 -35.22 15.76
C MET A 66 -37.53 -35.75 14.63
N LYS A 67 -38.00 -35.63 13.38
CA LYS A 67 -37.32 -36.18 12.20
C LYS A 67 -35.91 -35.60 12.16
N GLN A 68 -34.91 -36.45 11.95
CA GLN A 68 -33.47 -36.13 11.86
C GLN A 68 -33.15 -34.95 10.93
N ARG A 69 -34.06 -34.65 9.99
CA ARG A 69 -34.04 -33.52 9.07
C ARG A 69 -34.30 -32.16 9.76
N ASP A 70 -35.16 -32.11 10.77
CA ASP A 70 -35.54 -30.86 11.45
C ASP A 70 -34.45 -30.39 12.43
N PHE A 71 -33.73 -31.32 13.07
CA PHE A 71 -32.59 -31.01 13.94
C PHE A 71 -31.41 -30.40 13.15
N MET A 72 -31.12 -30.94 11.96
CA MET A 72 -30.06 -30.41 11.09
C MET A 72 -30.41 -29.04 10.50
N ILE A 73 -31.70 -28.78 10.22
CA ILE A 73 -32.17 -27.48 9.76
C ILE A 73 -32.10 -26.44 10.89
N SER A 74 -32.53 -26.78 12.10
CA SER A 74 -32.41 -25.90 13.26
C SER A 74 -30.96 -25.60 13.65
N MET A 75 -30.05 -26.57 13.54
CA MET A 75 -28.62 -26.34 13.82
C MET A 75 -27.94 -25.49 12.74
N ARG A 76 -28.32 -25.64 11.46
CA ARG A 76 -27.88 -24.74 10.38
C ARG A 76 -28.44 -23.33 10.55
N LEU A 77 -29.72 -23.18 10.91
CA LEU A 77 -30.33 -21.88 11.19
C LEU A 77 -29.72 -21.21 12.44
N PHE A 78 -29.32 -21.99 13.45
CA PHE A 78 -28.65 -21.47 14.64
C PHE A 78 -27.20 -21.05 14.36
N LEU A 79 -26.45 -21.79 13.53
CA LEU A 79 -25.10 -21.41 13.08
C LEU A 79 -25.12 -20.23 12.10
N VAL A 80 -26.10 -20.16 11.19
CA VAL A 80 -26.34 -18.98 10.33
C VAL A 80 -26.79 -17.79 11.19
N GLY A 81 -27.62 -18.00 12.21
CA GLY A 81 -28.02 -16.98 13.17
C GLY A 81 -26.85 -16.45 14.02
N LEU A 82 -25.95 -17.33 14.48
CA LEU A 82 -24.72 -16.92 15.18
C LEU A 82 -23.74 -16.21 14.24
N GLY A 83 -23.64 -16.65 12.98
CA GLY A 83 -22.88 -15.97 11.93
C GLY A 83 -23.41 -14.56 11.67
N ILE A 84 -24.74 -14.39 11.57
CA ILE A 84 -25.41 -13.10 11.38
C ILE A 84 -25.28 -12.21 12.62
N ILE A 85 -25.29 -12.77 13.84
CA ILE A 85 -25.10 -12.02 15.10
C ILE A 85 -23.63 -11.59 15.29
N MET A 86 -22.66 -12.39 14.82
CA MET A 86 -21.24 -12.00 14.78
C MET A 86 -20.92 -11.01 13.65
N LEU A 87 -21.67 -11.04 12.54
CA LEU A 87 -21.60 -10.06 11.44
C LEU A 87 -22.32 -8.73 11.74
N SER A 88 -23.11 -8.66 12.82
CA SER A 88 -23.82 -7.45 13.24
C SER A 88 -23.19 -6.77 14.45
N GLY A 89 -21.99 -7.19 14.85
CA GLY A 89 -21.06 -6.32 15.56
C GLY A 89 -20.70 -5.17 14.64
N ALA A 90 -21.45 -4.08 14.79
CA ALA A 90 -21.44 -2.89 13.96
C ALA A 90 -20.10 -2.62 13.27
N ALA A 91 -20.06 -2.84 11.96
CA ALA A 91 -19.25 -1.99 11.09
C ALA A 91 -19.81 -0.57 11.27
N GLN A 92 -19.37 0.12 12.33
CA GLN A 92 -19.50 1.57 12.41
C GLN A 92 -18.70 2.06 11.22
N ALA A 93 -19.42 2.43 10.15
CA ALA A 93 -18.81 3.07 9.00
C ALA A 93 -17.91 4.18 9.53
N PHE A 94 -16.67 4.20 9.04
CA PHE A 94 -15.61 5.12 9.41
C PHE A 94 -16.08 6.58 9.21
N GLN A 95 -16.78 7.16 10.18
CA GLN A 95 -17.51 8.41 9.95
C GLN A 95 -16.58 9.62 10.14
N ARG A 96 -15.64 9.75 9.21
CA ARG A 96 -14.81 10.95 9.06
C ARG A 96 -15.67 12.07 8.52
N THR A 97 -15.71 13.20 9.22
CA THR A 97 -16.28 14.43 8.68
C THR A 97 -15.22 15.12 7.83
N THR A 98 -15.60 15.61 6.65
CA THR A 98 -14.72 16.46 5.85
C THR A 98 -15.39 17.80 5.58
N GLY A 99 -14.59 18.83 5.37
CA GLY A 99 -15.08 20.13 4.93
C GLY A 99 -14.03 20.87 4.12
N LEU A 100 -14.40 22.06 3.66
CA LEU A 100 -13.53 22.94 2.89
C LEU A 100 -13.09 24.11 3.77
N LEU A 101 -11.78 24.37 3.77
CA LEU A 101 -11.18 25.61 4.27
C LEU A 101 -11.01 26.56 3.09
N ALA A 102 -11.21 27.87 3.33
CA ALA A 102 -11.04 28.91 2.31
C ALA A 102 -11.89 28.68 1.04
N SER A 103 -13.11 28.17 1.21
CA SER A 103 -13.97 27.80 0.07
C SER A 103 -14.29 29.00 -0.83
N GLY A 104 -14.28 28.75 -2.14
CA GLY A 104 -14.48 29.78 -3.17
C GLY A 104 -13.25 30.66 -3.43
N THR A 105 -12.08 30.36 -2.85
CA THR A 105 -10.82 31.07 -3.09
C THR A 105 -9.81 30.16 -3.82
N PRO A 106 -8.73 30.70 -4.41
CA PRO A 106 -7.63 29.88 -4.94
C PRO A 106 -6.96 28.97 -3.90
N PHE A 107 -7.18 29.22 -2.60
CA PHE A 107 -6.64 28.44 -1.50
C PHE A 107 -7.61 27.38 -0.95
N GLU A 108 -8.75 27.17 -1.61
CA GLU A 108 -9.72 26.15 -1.20
C GLU A 108 -9.04 24.79 -1.02
N THR A 109 -9.21 24.21 0.16
CA THR A 109 -8.56 22.96 0.52
C THR A 109 -9.42 22.12 1.45
N ARG A 110 -9.34 20.80 1.32
CA ARG A 110 -10.11 19.87 2.14
C ARG A 110 -9.40 19.61 3.46
N TRP A 111 -10.16 19.65 4.55
CA TRP A 111 -9.75 19.17 5.85
C TRP A 111 -10.53 17.90 6.23
N TYR A 112 -9.95 17.11 7.12
CA TYR A 112 -10.47 15.84 7.60
C TYR A 112 -10.55 15.88 9.11
N HIS A 113 -11.62 15.34 9.67
CA HIS A 113 -11.89 15.34 11.11
C HIS A 113 -12.44 13.98 11.52
N TYR A 114 -11.80 13.40 12.52
CA TYR A 114 -12.30 12.21 13.21
C TYR A 114 -12.44 12.51 14.69
N GLN A 115 -13.58 12.10 15.26
CA GLN A 115 -13.90 12.24 16.67
C GLN A 115 -14.23 10.86 17.22
N SER A 116 -13.51 10.44 18.24
CA SER A 116 -13.91 9.26 19.02
C SER A 116 -15.03 9.63 20.00
N ASP A 117 -15.87 8.65 20.32
CA ASP A 117 -16.87 8.73 21.39
C ASP A 117 -16.20 8.81 22.78
N GLU A 118 -14.96 8.32 22.90
CA GLU A 118 -14.18 8.39 24.14
C GLU A 118 -13.46 9.75 24.28
N PRO A 119 -13.65 10.49 25.38
CA PRO A 119 -12.99 11.78 25.59
C PRO A 119 -11.45 11.68 25.60
N GLY A 120 -10.80 12.66 25.00
CA GLY A 120 -9.35 12.73 24.90
C GLY A 120 -8.89 14.06 24.28
N PRO A 121 -7.58 14.23 24.09
CA PRO A 121 -7.03 15.46 23.53
C PRO A 121 -7.42 15.66 22.06
N CYS A 122 -7.34 16.91 21.59
CA CYS A 122 -7.52 17.31 20.21
C CYS A 122 -6.16 17.55 19.54
N VAL A 123 -5.86 16.81 18.47
CA VAL A 123 -4.62 16.93 17.70
C VAL A 123 -4.92 17.50 16.32
N LEU A 124 -4.33 18.64 15.99
CA LEU A 124 -4.37 19.26 14.67
C LEU A 124 -3.05 19.04 13.92
N ILE A 125 -3.14 18.57 12.68
CA ILE A 125 -2.00 18.31 11.81
C ILE A 125 -2.12 19.13 10.54
N THR A 126 -1.08 19.87 10.18
CA THR A 126 -1.01 20.67 8.96
C THR A 126 0.12 20.20 8.06
N GLY A 127 -0.10 20.26 6.74
CA GLY A 127 0.92 20.00 5.74
C GLY A 127 0.82 20.96 4.56
N GLY A 128 1.93 21.14 3.84
CA GLY A 128 1.94 21.92 2.61
C GLY A 128 1.70 23.42 2.83
N ILE A 129 2.23 23.97 3.91
CA ILE A 129 2.40 25.42 4.07
C ILE A 129 3.31 25.96 2.96
N HIS A 130 4.38 25.22 2.63
CA HIS A 130 5.20 25.42 1.44
C HIS A 130 4.92 24.36 0.38
N GLY A 131 4.91 24.76 -0.89
CA GLY A 131 4.54 23.87 -2.00
C GLY A 131 5.66 22.98 -2.53
N ASP A 132 6.93 23.29 -2.24
CA ASP A 132 8.11 22.51 -2.64
C ASP A 132 8.53 21.47 -1.59
N GLU A 133 7.68 21.23 -0.59
CA GLU A 133 7.88 20.33 0.54
C GLU A 133 6.88 19.13 0.47
N PRO A 134 6.98 18.25 -0.55
CA PRO A 134 5.99 17.20 -0.81
C PRO A 134 5.81 16.16 0.29
N ALA A 135 6.84 15.83 1.07
CA ALA A 135 6.69 14.79 2.08
C ALA A 135 5.68 15.18 3.17
N GLY A 136 5.64 16.46 3.56
CA GLY A 136 4.74 16.94 4.59
C GLY A 136 3.27 16.80 4.18
N TYR A 137 2.87 17.33 3.02
CA TYR A 137 1.49 17.23 2.57
C TYR A 137 1.07 15.82 2.12
N LEU A 138 2.00 15.00 1.64
CA LEU A 138 1.70 13.59 1.32
C LEU A 138 1.52 12.77 2.60
N ALA A 139 2.37 12.96 3.61
CA ALA A 139 2.21 12.32 4.92
C ALA A 139 0.89 12.74 5.58
N ALA A 140 0.59 14.04 5.60
CA ALA A 140 -0.68 14.53 6.14
C ALA A 140 -1.88 13.90 5.41
N ARG A 141 -1.79 13.70 4.08
CA ARG A 141 -2.88 13.05 3.33
C ARG A 141 -3.01 11.56 3.64
N GLN A 142 -1.94 10.86 4.03
CA GLN A 142 -2.00 9.48 4.54
C GLN A 142 -2.57 9.45 5.97
N ILE A 143 -2.12 10.36 6.84
CA ILE A 143 -2.58 10.47 8.23
C ILE A 143 -4.06 10.85 8.32
N ALA A 144 -4.55 11.62 7.35
CA ALA A 144 -5.97 11.92 7.23
C ALA A 144 -6.83 10.67 6.93
N ASP A 145 -6.20 9.52 6.66
CA ASP A 145 -6.87 8.23 6.60
C ASP A 145 -6.93 7.48 7.95
N TRP A 146 -6.27 8.00 8.99
CA TRP A 146 -6.25 7.42 10.35
C TRP A 146 -7.46 7.84 11.19
N THR A 147 -7.67 7.09 12.26
CA THR A 147 -8.61 7.31 13.36
C THR A 147 -7.86 7.31 14.68
N VAL A 148 -8.60 7.60 15.74
CA VAL A 148 -8.07 7.59 17.10
C VAL A 148 -9.06 6.88 18.02
N LYS A 149 -8.57 6.10 18.98
CA LYS A 149 -9.44 5.42 19.95
C LYS A 149 -10.09 6.37 20.95
N ARG A 150 -9.56 7.58 21.14
CA ARG A 150 -10.10 8.63 22.01
C ARG A 150 -9.70 10.02 21.52
N GLY A 151 -10.46 11.04 21.89
CA GLY A 151 -10.21 12.42 21.52
C GLY A 151 -10.52 12.72 20.05
N THR A 152 -9.80 13.69 19.49
CA THR A 152 -10.08 14.24 18.16
C THR A 152 -8.82 14.31 17.32
N LEU A 153 -8.90 13.88 16.06
CA LEU A 153 -7.84 14.04 15.07
C LEU A 153 -8.34 14.92 13.91
N ILE A 154 -7.65 16.04 13.69
CA ILE A 154 -7.96 16.99 12.61
C ILE A 154 -6.75 17.12 11.71
N VAL A 155 -6.95 17.03 10.40
CA VAL A 155 -5.86 17.09 9.43
C VAL A 155 -6.20 18.03 8.28
N VAL A 156 -5.28 18.96 7.99
CA VAL A 156 -5.32 19.86 6.82
C VAL A 156 -4.11 19.57 5.94
N PRO A 157 -4.23 18.67 4.95
CA PRO A 157 -3.04 18.19 4.23
C PRO A 157 -2.38 19.22 3.31
N ARG A 158 -3.15 20.16 2.76
CA ARG A 158 -2.68 21.10 1.72
C ARG A 158 -3.02 22.53 2.10
N CYS A 159 -2.25 23.14 3.00
CA CYS A 159 -2.49 24.50 3.47
C CYS A 159 -2.30 25.58 2.40
N ASN A 160 -1.46 25.36 1.39
CA ASN A 160 -1.19 26.31 0.31
C ASN A 160 -1.35 25.67 -1.09
N PRO A 161 -2.58 25.37 -1.54
CA PRO A 161 -2.82 24.73 -2.84
C PRO A 161 -2.14 25.42 -4.03
N PRO A 162 -2.14 26.77 -4.16
CA PRO A 162 -1.45 27.45 -5.26
C PRO A 162 0.05 27.18 -5.31
N ALA A 163 0.73 27.20 -4.16
CA ALA A 163 2.17 26.93 -4.10
C ALA A 163 2.48 25.46 -4.40
N ILE A 164 1.65 24.54 -3.91
CA ILE A 164 1.77 23.09 -4.16
C ILE A 164 1.65 22.79 -5.66
N GLU A 165 0.67 23.40 -6.33
CA GLU A 165 0.40 23.16 -7.76
C GLU A 165 1.61 23.53 -8.63
N VAL A 166 2.24 24.66 -8.34
CA VAL A 166 3.44 25.10 -9.08
C VAL A 166 4.75 24.55 -8.49
N ARG A 167 4.68 23.79 -7.39
CA ARG A 167 5.82 23.19 -6.65
C ARG A 167 6.87 24.22 -6.26
N LYS A 168 6.43 25.34 -5.72
CA LYS A 168 7.30 26.40 -5.20
C LYS A 168 7.07 26.57 -3.71
N ARG A 169 8.11 27.00 -3.01
CA ARG A 169 8.01 27.37 -1.59
C ARG A 169 6.90 28.37 -1.32
N ARG A 170 6.82 29.39 -2.17
CA ARG A 170 6.01 30.60 -1.98
C ARG A 170 4.75 30.58 -2.83
N VAL A 171 3.77 31.38 -2.41
CA VAL A 171 2.57 31.67 -3.20
C VAL A 171 2.99 32.19 -4.60
N PRO A 172 2.41 31.66 -5.69
CA PRO A 172 2.75 32.10 -7.04
C PRO A 172 2.55 33.61 -7.22
N GLY A 173 3.54 34.30 -7.78
CA GLY A 173 3.49 35.74 -8.04
C GLY A 173 3.95 36.63 -6.87
N LEU A 174 4.24 36.06 -5.70
CA LEU A 174 4.77 36.78 -4.55
C LEU A 174 6.21 36.35 -4.23
N GLU A 175 7.01 37.28 -3.70
CA GLU A 175 8.42 37.06 -3.36
C GLU A 175 8.72 37.33 -1.88
N GLY A 176 9.94 36.98 -1.45
CA GLY A 176 10.41 37.31 -0.11
C GLY A 176 9.53 36.78 1.02
N VAL A 177 9.25 37.66 1.99
CA VAL A 177 8.38 37.40 3.14
C VAL A 177 6.92 37.36 2.73
N GLU A 178 6.50 38.21 1.78
CA GLU A 178 5.10 38.35 1.33
C GLU A 178 4.55 37.08 0.69
N GLY A 179 5.41 36.27 0.05
CA GLY A 179 5.02 34.99 -0.53
C GLY A 179 5.19 33.79 0.41
N ASP A 180 5.83 33.96 1.57
CA ASP A 180 6.11 32.88 2.52
C ASP A 180 4.99 32.81 3.56
N LEU A 181 3.98 31.97 3.31
CA LEU A 181 2.80 31.81 4.16
C LEU A 181 3.16 31.61 5.64
N ASN A 182 4.29 30.96 5.95
CA ASN A 182 4.78 30.74 7.31
C ASN A 182 5.48 31.98 7.92
N ARG A 183 5.20 33.18 7.41
CA ARG A 183 5.60 34.48 7.97
C ARG A 183 4.41 35.39 8.29
N HIS A 184 3.18 34.96 7.98
CA HIS A 184 1.98 35.78 8.10
C HIS A 184 1.14 35.49 9.36
N PHE A 185 1.54 34.55 10.21
CA PHE A 185 0.82 34.25 11.45
C PHE A 185 1.13 35.27 12.57
N PRO A 186 0.18 35.55 13.49
CA PRO A 186 0.28 36.68 14.40
C PRO A 186 1.51 36.66 15.31
N PRO A 187 2.22 37.79 15.49
CA PRO A 187 3.17 37.96 16.58
C PRO A 187 2.44 38.21 17.92
N PRO A 188 3.08 37.95 19.08
CA PRO A 188 2.44 38.05 20.40
C PRO A 188 2.01 39.47 20.83
N ASP A 189 2.65 40.53 20.30
CA ASP A 189 2.59 41.87 20.91
C ASP A 189 2.09 43.00 19.99
N GLU A 190 1.60 42.71 18.79
CA GLU A 190 1.06 43.73 17.87
C GLU A 190 -0.42 43.47 17.60
N ALA A 191 -1.19 44.54 17.40
CA ALA A 191 -2.58 44.47 16.95
C ALA A 191 -2.67 43.44 15.81
N SER A 192 -3.40 42.37 16.09
CA SER A 192 -3.42 41.08 15.40
C SER A 192 -3.90 41.20 13.95
N VAL A 193 -3.05 41.69 13.06
CA VAL A 193 -3.34 41.74 11.62
C VAL A 193 -2.58 40.61 10.97
N VAL A 194 -3.27 39.49 10.79
CA VAL A 194 -2.88 38.50 9.78
C VAL A 194 -3.10 39.16 8.43
N THR A 195 -2.01 39.40 7.68
CA THR A 195 -2.04 40.22 6.47
C THR A 195 -2.40 39.44 5.21
N ASP A 196 -2.31 38.12 5.27
CA ASP A 196 -2.62 37.20 4.18
C ASP A 196 -3.97 36.51 4.41
N GLU A 197 -4.82 36.46 3.37
CA GLU A 197 -6.17 35.89 3.49
C GLU A 197 -6.12 34.42 3.92
N GLN A 198 -5.18 33.64 3.38
CA GLN A 198 -5.08 32.21 3.69
C GLN A 198 -4.56 31.98 5.11
N ALA A 199 -3.59 32.77 5.56
CA ALA A 199 -3.15 32.74 6.95
C ALA A 199 -4.32 33.05 7.91
N VAL A 200 -5.23 33.98 7.57
CA VAL A 200 -6.44 34.27 8.39
C VAL A 200 -7.30 33.02 8.49
N ARG A 201 -7.57 32.35 7.35
CA ARG A 201 -8.42 31.15 7.34
C ARG A 201 -7.83 30.03 8.20
N ILE A 202 -6.53 29.75 8.05
CA ILE A 202 -5.85 28.72 8.85
C ILE A 202 -5.85 29.09 10.33
N TRP A 203 -5.60 30.35 10.66
CA TRP A 203 -5.59 30.83 12.04
C TRP A 203 -6.99 30.74 12.69
N ASP A 204 -8.03 31.18 11.99
CA ASP A 204 -9.42 31.08 12.44
C ASP A 204 -9.85 29.62 12.61
N PHE A 205 -9.40 28.75 11.72
CA PHE A 205 -9.65 27.32 11.82
C PHE A 205 -8.99 26.72 13.07
N LEU A 206 -7.72 27.03 13.33
CA LEU A 206 -7.04 26.62 14.56
C LEU A 206 -7.77 27.12 15.80
N ARG A 207 -8.14 28.41 15.86
CA ARG A 207 -8.88 29.00 16.98
C ARG A 207 -10.24 28.35 17.20
N LYS A 208 -10.94 28.02 16.13
CA LYS A 208 -12.26 27.38 16.20
C LYS A 208 -12.19 25.97 16.80
N HIS A 209 -11.11 25.25 16.51
CA HIS A 209 -10.94 23.84 16.91
C HIS A 209 -10.15 23.66 18.20
N ASP A 210 -9.50 24.72 18.71
CA ASP A 210 -8.82 24.78 20.02
C ASP A 210 -8.00 23.52 20.34
N PRO A 211 -7.01 23.15 19.51
CA PRO A 211 -6.29 21.89 19.65
C PRO A 211 -5.35 21.91 20.86
N ASP A 212 -5.21 20.78 21.55
CA ASP A 212 -4.18 20.61 22.59
C ASP A 212 -2.78 20.49 21.97
N VAL A 213 -2.69 19.91 20.78
CA VAL A 213 -1.44 19.65 20.05
C VAL A 213 -1.53 20.10 18.61
N LEU A 214 -0.49 20.78 18.13
CA LEU A 214 -0.33 21.16 16.72
C LEU A 214 0.96 20.55 16.15
N LEU A 215 0.84 19.79 15.06
CA LEU A 215 1.99 19.28 14.30
C LEU A 215 1.98 19.85 12.88
N ASP A 216 2.99 20.64 12.54
CA ASP A 216 3.16 21.23 11.21
C ASP A 216 4.28 20.52 10.45
N LEU A 217 3.95 19.87 9.33
CA LEU A 217 4.85 18.97 8.60
C LEU A 217 5.60 19.72 7.48
N HIS A 218 6.93 19.87 7.65
CA HIS A 218 7.83 20.62 6.77
C HIS A 218 9.03 19.79 6.29
N GLU A 219 9.78 20.37 5.36
CA GLU A 219 11.05 19.80 4.91
C GLU A 219 12.20 20.80 4.84
N GLY A 220 13.36 20.39 5.35
CA GLY A 220 14.63 21.07 5.18
C GLY A 220 15.48 20.44 4.08
N TYR A 221 16.41 21.21 3.50
CA TYR A 221 17.31 20.68 2.46
C TYR A 221 18.36 19.71 3.00
N GLY A 222 19.07 20.05 4.08
CA GLY A 222 20.25 19.30 4.53
C GLY A 222 20.16 18.84 5.98
N PHE A 223 20.79 17.70 6.28
CA PHE A 223 20.79 17.08 7.60
C PHE A 223 21.44 17.98 8.66
N ARG A 224 20.67 18.34 9.69
CA ARG A 224 21.15 19.17 10.79
C ARG A 224 22.28 18.51 11.57
N ALA A 225 22.18 17.21 11.84
CA ALA A 225 23.21 16.43 12.54
C ALA A 225 24.57 16.42 11.82
N ALA A 226 24.59 16.54 10.49
CA ALA A 226 25.79 16.67 9.68
C ALA A 226 26.43 18.09 9.71
N GLY A 227 25.96 19.00 10.58
CA GLY A 227 26.45 20.37 10.67
C GLY A 227 25.85 21.34 9.63
N SER A 228 24.77 20.94 8.95
CA SER A 228 24.06 21.82 8.01
C SER A 228 23.43 23.03 8.70
N LYS A 229 23.41 24.17 8.01
CA LYS A 229 22.62 25.35 8.43
C LYS A 229 21.11 25.17 8.20
N SER A 230 20.72 24.21 7.35
CA SER A 230 19.33 23.81 7.17
C SER A 230 18.79 23.14 8.44
N VAL A 231 17.46 23.14 8.58
CA VAL A 231 16.73 22.55 9.71
C VAL A 231 16.31 21.09 9.45
N GLY A 232 16.68 20.50 8.31
CA GLY A 232 16.28 19.14 7.95
C GLY A 232 16.74 18.11 8.98
N SER A 233 15.91 17.08 9.19
CA SER A 233 16.06 16.08 10.25
C SER A 233 16.08 16.76 11.61
N SER A 234 14.99 17.45 11.94
CA SER A 234 14.78 17.99 13.28
C SER A 234 13.31 18.00 13.67
N VAL A 235 13.08 18.13 14.97
CA VAL A 235 11.76 18.47 15.53
C VAL A 235 11.93 19.81 16.23
N ILE A 236 11.18 20.83 15.81
CA ILE A 236 11.30 22.19 16.32
C ILE A 236 10.11 22.52 17.22
N THR A 237 10.36 22.98 18.45
CA THR A 237 9.33 23.51 19.34
C THR A 237 9.61 24.99 19.68
N HIS A 238 8.61 25.69 20.21
CA HIS A 238 8.75 27.05 20.75
C HIS A 238 9.34 27.07 22.18
N ARG A 239 9.27 25.94 22.91
CA ARG A 239 9.65 25.88 24.33
C ARG A 239 11.17 26.02 24.52
N ARG A 240 11.57 26.63 25.64
CA ARG A 240 12.96 27.07 25.90
C ARG A 240 13.98 25.93 26.08
N ASN A 241 13.55 24.73 26.45
CA ASN A 241 14.29 23.47 26.49
C ASN A 241 13.36 22.33 26.97
N ASP A 242 13.77 21.08 26.73
CA ASP A 242 13.20 19.85 27.35
C ASP A 242 11.68 19.66 27.21
N ASN A 243 11.23 19.33 25.99
CA ASN A 243 9.85 18.95 25.72
C ASN A 243 9.73 17.42 25.61
N ALA A 244 8.94 16.80 26.49
CA ALA A 244 8.78 15.35 26.56
C ALA A 244 8.21 14.77 25.25
N GLN A 245 7.19 15.41 24.67
CA GLN A 245 6.59 14.99 23.41
C GLN A 245 7.58 15.09 22.24
N GLN A 246 8.40 16.15 22.20
CA GLN A 246 9.50 16.27 21.24
C GLN A 246 10.47 15.08 21.36
N ALA A 247 10.84 14.71 22.59
CA ALA A 247 11.75 13.59 22.84
C ALA A 247 11.14 12.24 22.39
N VAL A 248 9.84 12.03 22.59
CA VAL A 248 9.12 10.83 22.11
C VAL A 248 9.16 10.72 20.59
N MET A 249 8.84 11.81 19.87
CA MET A 249 8.90 11.83 18.41
C MET A 249 10.31 11.59 17.88
N LEU A 250 11.32 12.25 18.47
CA LEU A 250 12.73 12.06 18.10
C LEU A 250 13.20 10.63 18.33
N LYS A 251 12.82 10.02 19.46
CA LYS A 251 13.14 8.62 19.75
C LYS A 251 12.57 7.70 18.68
N ALA A 252 11.30 7.88 18.32
CA ALA A 252 10.63 7.01 17.35
C ALA A 252 11.25 7.11 15.95
N VAL A 253 11.46 8.33 15.42
CA VAL A 253 12.00 8.49 14.06
C VAL A 253 13.47 8.05 13.95
N ASN A 254 14.25 8.17 15.02
CA ASN A 254 15.65 7.77 15.04
C ASN A 254 15.88 6.27 15.21
N GLN A 255 14.87 5.47 15.58
CA GLN A 255 15.02 4.02 15.75
C GLN A 255 15.51 3.30 14.49
N GLU A 256 15.22 3.86 13.31
CA GLU A 256 15.54 3.25 12.02
C GLU A 256 16.71 3.93 11.31
N ILE A 257 17.31 4.94 11.93
CA ILE A 257 18.40 5.70 11.36
C ILE A 257 19.71 5.21 11.96
N THR A 258 20.51 4.53 11.16
CA THR A 258 21.82 4.00 11.58
C THR A 258 22.97 4.99 11.37
N ALA A 259 22.80 5.96 10.47
CA ALA A 259 23.82 6.96 10.16
C ALA A 259 23.72 8.15 11.12
N GLU A 260 24.75 8.34 11.96
CA GLU A 260 24.79 9.40 12.97
C GLU A 260 24.62 10.82 12.39
N ASP A 261 25.11 11.05 11.18
CA ASP A 261 25.00 12.34 10.50
C ASP A 261 23.60 12.60 9.89
N ARG A 262 22.67 11.65 10.00
CA ARG A 262 21.29 11.73 9.50
C ARG A 262 20.23 11.71 10.58
N VAL A 263 20.59 11.54 11.85
CA VAL A 263 19.63 11.49 12.95
C VAL A 263 18.86 12.80 13.08
N PHE A 264 17.61 12.70 13.51
CA PHE A 264 16.80 13.84 13.88
C PHE A 264 17.28 14.41 15.22
N VAL A 265 17.34 15.74 15.30
CA VAL A 265 17.78 16.47 16.50
C VAL A 265 16.71 17.45 17.00
N PRO A 266 16.69 17.79 18.31
CA PRO A 266 15.78 18.81 18.82
C PRO A 266 16.24 20.21 18.43
N LEU A 267 15.29 21.09 18.08
CA LEU A 267 15.48 22.54 17.98
C LEU A 267 14.40 23.27 18.79
N PHE A 268 14.71 24.46 19.30
CA PHE A 268 13.90 25.17 20.31
C PHE A 268 13.51 26.60 19.89
N SER A 269 13.66 26.92 18.60
CA SER A 269 13.47 28.28 18.09
C SER A 269 12.62 28.27 16.83
N ALA A 270 11.30 28.10 17.00
CA ALA A 270 10.35 28.34 15.93
C ALA A 270 10.43 29.81 15.45
N VAL A 271 10.32 30.02 14.13
CA VAL A 271 10.57 31.33 13.51
C VAL A 271 9.43 32.31 13.79
N LYS A 272 9.73 33.61 13.96
CA LYS A 272 8.71 34.66 14.08
C LYS A 272 7.77 34.64 12.87
N GLY A 273 6.46 34.72 13.12
CA GLY A 273 5.43 34.70 12.08
C GLY A 273 5.06 33.29 11.57
N SER A 274 5.62 32.23 12.16
CA SER A 274 5.23 30.85 11.84
C SER A 274 3.98 30.42 12.60
N LEU A 275 3.21 29.51 12.00
CA LEU A 275 1.99 28.96 12.60
C LEU A 275 2.26 28.34 13.98
N VAL A 276 3.27 27.48 14.06
CA VAL A 276 3.66 26.78 15.30
C VAL A 276 4.02 27.76 16.41
N ARG A 277 4.82 28.79 16.10
CA ARG A 277 5.19 29.79 17.10
C ARG A 277 3.98 30.60 17.55
N ALA A 278 3.17 31.07 16.61
CA ALA A 278 1.99 31.88 16.92
C ALA A 278 1.00 31.09 17.79
N ALA A 279 0.71 29.84 17.42
CA ALA A 279 -0.19 28.97 18.17
C ALA A 279 0.31 28.76 19.61
N ALA A 280 1.60 28.49 19.78
CA ALA A 280 2.17 28.25 21.08
C ALA A 280 2.36 29.49 21.99
N GLU A 281 2.65 30.66 21.40
CA GLU A 281 2.83 31.89 22.19
C GLU A 281 1.48 32.52 22.57
N GLN A 282 0.44 32.31 21.75
CA GLN A 282 -0.90 32.90 21.97
C GLN A 282 -1.90 31.94 22.63
N PHE A 283 -1.67 30.63 22.52
CA PHE A 283 -2.51 29.59 23.12
C PHE A 283 -1.64 28.59 23.88
N GLU A 284 -2.20 27.89 24.86
CA GLU A 284 -1.49 26.84 25.62
C GLU A 284 -1.31 25.53 24.81
N VAL A 285 -1.08 25.63 23.50
CA VAL A 285 -0.96 24.52 22.55
C VAL A 285 0.46 23.94 22.57
N ASP A 286 0.59 22.61 22.66
CA ASP A 286 1.88 21.95 22.42
C ASP A 286 2.16 21.85 20.91
N ALA A 287 2.83 22.86 20.37
CA ALA A 287 3.06 23.01 18.93
C ALA A 287 4.48 22.66 18.50
N HIS A 288 4.60 21.87 17.41
CA HIS A 288 5.88 21.40 16.85
C HIS A 288 5.92 21.50 15.32
N ILE A 289 7.08 21.88 14.77
CA ILE A 289 7.42 21.70 13.36
C ILE A 289 8.20 20.40 13.22
N LEU A 290 7.78 19.53 12.31
CA LEU A 290 8.50 18.31 11.98
C LEU A 290 9.25 18.51 10.67
N GLU A 291 10.58 18.45 10.68
CA GLU A 291 11.42 18.76 9.52
C GLU A 291 12.11 17.51 8.99
N THR A 292 11.65 16.96 7.87
CA THR A 292 12.37 15.88 7.15
C THR A 292 13.43 16.46 6.20
N THR A 293 14.30 15.62 5.64
CA THR A 293 15.44 16.11 4.82
C THR A 293 15.31 15.74 3.35
N THR A 294 15.30 16.72 2.45
CA THR A 294 15.13 16.48 1.00
C THR A 294 16.38 15.92 0.31
N LYS A 295 17.57 16.22 0.82
CA LYS A 295 18.84 15.74 0.26
C LYS A 295 18.98 14.22 0.43
N ASP A 296 19.23 13.54 -0.69
CA ASP A 296 19.56 12.11 -0.75
C ASP A 296 18.54 11.18 -0.09
N GLN A 297 17.25 11.57 -0.05
CA GLN A 297 16.15 10.75 0.46
C GLN A 297 14.97 10.73 -0.52
N SER A 298 14.30 9.57 -0.64
CA SER A 298 13.08 9.45 -1.43
C SER A 298 11.91 10.17 -0.78
N VAL A 299 10.83 10.40 -1.53
CA VAL A 299 9.63 11.01 -0.95
C VAL A 299 8.99 10.02 0.04
N SER A 300 8.89 8.73 -0.29
CA SER A 300 8.40 7.71 0.67
C SER A 300 9.15 7.71 2.00
N THR A 301 10.48 7.79 1.98
CA THR A 301 11.30 7.80 3.21
C THR A 301 10.93 8.97 4.11
N ARG A 302 10.85 10.17 3.53
CA ARG A 302 10.53 11.41 4.26
C ARG A 302 9.09 11.39 4.76
N THR A 303 8.15 10.96 3.91
CA THR A 303 6.74 10.79 4.26
C THR A 303 6.56 9.80 5.43
N ARG A 304 7.30 8.68 5.41
CA ARG A 304 7.31 7.70 6.49
C ARG A 304 7.89 8.26 7.79
N GLN A 305 8.96 9.05 7.73
CA GLN A 305 9.51 9.73 8.91
C GLN A 305 8.48 10.65 9.58
N HIS A 306 7.70 11.43 8.81
CA HIS A 306 6.58 12.21 9.35
C HIS A 306 5.55 11.30 10.04
N ARG A 307 5.09 10.24 9.38
CA ARG A 307 4.13 9.28 9.97
C ARG A 307 4.65 8.67 11.27
N ARG A 308 5.94 8.33 11.36
CA ARG A 308 6.56 7.78 12.58
C ARG A 308 6.50 8.75 13.76
N MET A 309 6.83 10.02 13.51
CA MET A 309 6.74 11.05 14.55
C MET A 309 5.29 11.29 14.98
N VAL A 310 4.35 11.40 14.04
CA VAL A 310 2.92 11.58 14.36
C VAL A 310 2.36 10.38 15.11
N ALA A 311 2.64 9.16 14.67
CA ALA A 311 2.20 7.93 15.34
C ALA A 311 2.74 7.86 16.78
N ALA A 312 3.99 8.27 17.00
CA ALA A 312 4.59 8.32 18.33
C ALA A 312 3.89 9.35 19.24
N MET A 313 3.54 10.53 18.71
CA MET A 313 2.74 11.52 19.45
C MET A 313 1.36 10.96 19.80
N LEU A 314 0.64 10.38 18.84
CA LEU A 314 -0.69 9.81 19.10
C LEU A 314 -0.63 8.65 20.09
N ALA A 315 0.43 7.84 20.08
CA ALA A 315 0.63 6.77 21.05
C ALA A 315 0.90 7.31 22.46
N ASP A 316 1.72 8.36 22.60
CA ASP A 316 2.01 9.01 23.88
C ASP A 316 0.76 9.64 24.52
N LEU A 317 -0.13 10.19 23.68
CA LEU A 317 -1.43 10.74 24.10
C LEU A 317 -2.51 9.67 24.32
N ASP A 318 -2.17 8.38 24.18
CA ASP A 318 -3.11 7.26 24.25
C ASP A 318 -4.26 7.37 23.24
N MET A 319 -4.01 7.96 22.07
CA MET A 319 -4.96 8.14 20.98
C MET A 319 -4.83 7.11 19.86
N ALA A 320 -3.65 6.52 19.67
CA ALA A 320 -3.37 5.60 18.57
C ALA A 320 -4.28 4.35 18.60
N ASP A 321 -4.67 3.88 17.42
CA ASP A 321 -5.48 2.68 17.19
C ASP A 321 -4.93 1.84 16.01
N ALA A 322 -5.68 0.84 15.56
CA ALA A 322 -5.28 -0.07 14.48
C ALA A 322 -5.04 0.62 13.12
N SER A 323 -5.60 1.82 12.90
CA SER A 323 -5.38 2.59 11.68
C SER A 323 -4.06 3.37 11.69
N THR A 324 -3.46 3.56 12.86
CA THR A 324 -2.23 4.32 13.01
C THR A 324 -1.10 3.62 12.24
N GLY A 325 -0.61 4.29 11.21
CA GLY A 325 0.42 3.77 10.32
C GLY A 325 -0.07 3.45 8.90
N TRP A 326 -1.38 3.38 8.66
CA TRP A 326 -1.94 3.16 7.31
C TRP A 326 -1.43 4.20 6.31
N LEU A 327 -1.18 3.76 5.09
CA LEU A 327 -0.81 4.61 3.97
C LEU A 327 -2.05 5.03 3.19
N VAL A 328 -3.06 4.17 3.17
CA VAL A 328 -4.37 4.43 2.60
C VAL A 328 -5.43 3.65 3.39
N CYS A 329 -6.61 4.23 3.55
CA CYS A 329 -7.74 3.52 4.15
C CYS A 329 -8.17 2.36 3.22
N PRO A 330 -8.22 1.10 3.69
CA PRO A 330 -8.57 -0.05 2.83
C PRO A 330 -9.95 0.05 2.18
N ASP A 331 -10.89 0.71 2.84
CA ASP A 331 -12.31 0.78 2.47
C ASP A 331 -12.67 1.91 1.49
N VAL A 332 -11.69 2.59 0.88
CA VAL A 332 -12.00 3.58 -0.16
C VAL A 332 -12.30 2.89 -1.49
N SER A 333 -13.28 3.43 -2.23
CA SER A 333 -13.72 2.88 -3.52
C SER A 333 -12.79 3.21 -4.69
N GLU A 334 -11.89 4.16 -4.50
CA GLU A 334 -10.88 4.52 -5.50
C GLU A 334 -9.85 3.39 -5.63
N MET A 335 -9.34 3.15 -6.84
CA MET A 335 -8.23 2.22 -7.03
C MET A 335 -6.98 2.70 -6.28
N LYS A 336 -6.42 1.86 -5.42
CA LYS A 336 -5.27 2.14 -4.54
C LYS A 336 -4.02 1.56 -5.16
N ILE A 337 -3.04 2.43 -5.44
CA ILE A 337 -1.83 2.04 -6.17
C ILE A 337 -0.59 2.39 -5.37
N ALA A 338 0.21 1.38 -5.04
CA ALA A 338 1.54 1.55 -4.48
C ALA A 338 2.54 1.85 -5.61
N LEU A 339 3.18 3.02 -5.60
CA LEU A 339 4.24 3.39 -6.54
C LEU A 339 5.61 3.34 -5.84
N TYR A 340 6.47 2.41 -6.21
CA TYR A 340 7.81 2.32 -5.61
C TYR A 340 8.68 3.53 -6.01
N ASP A 341 9.18 4.28 -5.02
CA ASP A 341 10.13 5.40 -5.24
C ASP A 341 11.41 5.29 -4.39
N GLY A 342 11.64 4.12 -3.79
CA GLY A 342 12.86 3.83 -3.05
C GLY A 342 14.11 3.74 -3.93
N LYS A 343 15.27 3.52 -3.30
CA LYS A 343 16.55 3.42 -4.02
C LYS A 343 16.45 2.40 -5.17
N GLY A 344 17.02 2.78 -6.32
CA GLY A 344 16.91 2.04 -7.56
C GLY A 344 15.76 2.49 -8.47
N SER A 345 14.79 3.26 -8.00
CA SER A 345 13.82 3.92 -8.87
C SER A 345 14.46 5.04 -9.69
N GLY A 346 13.76 5.46 -10.75
CA GLY A 346 14.11 6.64 -11.52
C GLY A 346 13.86 7.95 -10.75
N SER A 347 13.93 9.06 -11.48
CA SER A 347 13.84 10.39 -10.87
C SER A 347 12.45 10.71 -10.34
N ALA A 348 12.35 11.67 -9.41
CA ALA A 348 11.07 12.19 -8.94
C ALA A 348 10.18 12.71 -10.09
N THR A 349 10.76 13.16 -11.20
CA THR A 349 10.01 13.52 -12.42
C THR A 349 9.31 12.33 -13.04
N GLN A 350 9.91 11.14 -13.04
CA GLN A 350 9.27 9.94 -13.54
C GLN A 350 8.10 9.55 -12.64
N SER A 351 8.28 9.50 -11.31
CA SER A 351 7.18 9.20 -10.38
C SER A 351 6.00 10.17 -10.56
N ARG A 352 6.28 11.45 -10.79
CA ARG A 352 5.23 12.45 -11.08
C ARG A 352 4.48 12.22 -12.38
N ARG A 353 5.10 11.59 -13.38
CA ARG A 353 4.37 11.20 -14.59
C ARG A 353 3.37 10.11 -14.27
N PHE A 354 3.75 9.08 -13.51
CA PHE A 354 2.80 8.07 -13.04
C PHE A 354 1.64 8.70 -12.24
N GLU A 355 1.94 9.58 -11.29
CA GLU A 355 0.93 10.29 -10.50
C GLU A 355 -0.04 11.11 -11.38
N GLY A 356 0.47 11.78 -12.42
CA GLY A 356 -0.37 12.57 -13.34
C GLY A 356 -1.16 11.72 -14.34
N VAL A 357 -0.69 10.52 -14.68
CA VAL A 357 -1.41 9.60 -15.57
C VAL A 357 -2.52 8.86 -14.84
N LEU A 358 -2.35 8.65 -13.54
CA LEU A 358 -3.26 7.89 -12.68
C LEU A 358 -4.07 8.82 -11.76
N GLU A 359 -4.49 9.98 -12.29
CA GLU A 359 -5.15 11.03 -11.49
C GLU A 359 -6.50 10.62 -10.89
N ASN A 360 -7.15 9.60 -11.49
CA ASN A 360 -8.40 9.02 -10.99
C ASN A 360 -8.19 7.88 -9.98
N SER A 361 -6.95 7.69 -9.52
CA SER A 361 -6.57 6.65 -8.58
C SER A 361 -5.82 7.23 -7.38
N ARG A 362 -5.89 6.51 -6.27
CA ARG A 362 -5.17 6.81 -5.04
C ARG A 362 -3.73 6.28 -5.13
N VAL A 363 -2.86 7.05 -5.78
CA VAL A 363 -1.42 6.71 -5.89
C VAL A 363 -0.66 7.13 -4.64
N VAL A 364 0.03 6.18 -4.02
CA VAL A 364 0.86 6.40 -2.84
C VAL A 364 2.28 5.92 -3.10
N ARG A 365 3.26 6.79 -2.85
CA ARG A 365 4.67 6.39 -2.95
C ARG A 365 5.08 5.51 -1.78
N VAL A 366 5.69 4.36 -2.08
CA VAL A 366 6.14 3.37 -1.09
C VAL A 366 7.65 3.14 -1.19
N GLY A 367 8.29 2.96 -0.03
CA GLY A 367 9.70 2.58 0.07
C GLY A 367 9.89 1.14 0.54
N ALA A 368 11.14 0.67 0.57
CA ALA A 368 11.45 -0.67 1.04
C ALA A 368 10.99 -0.92 2.50
N ALA A 369 11.16 0.08 3.37
CA ALA A 369 10.71 -0.01 4.76
C ALA A 369 9.18 -0.12 4.89
N ASP A 370 8.40 0.51 4.00
CA ASP A 370 6.94 0.35 3.99
C ASP A 370 6.55 -1.07 3.55
N ILE A 371 7.22 -1.60 2.52
CA ILE A 371 6.98 -2.96 2.01
C ILE A 371 7.32 -4.00 3.08
N HIS A 372 8.43 -3.83 3.81
CA HIS A 372 8.82 -4.72 4.92
C HIS A 372 7.82 -4.73 6.08
N GLU A 373 6.96 -3.72 6.16
CA GLU A 373 5.92 -3.60 7.19
C GLU A 373 4.54 -4.05 6.72
N GLY A 374 4.46 -4.72 5.57
CA GLY A 374 3.19 -5.24 5.05
C GLY A 374 2.26 -4.15 4.54
N CYS A 375 2.80 -3.05 3.98
CA CYS A 375 1.93 -1.99 3.48
C CYS A 375 1.12 -2.41 2.23
N LEU A 376 1.55 -3.45 1.51
CA LEU A 376 1.00 -3.82 0.19
C LEU A 376 -0.45 -4.29 0.26
N ASP A 377 -0.85 -4.89 1.39
CA ASP A 377 -2.19 -5.39 1.72
C ASP A 377 -3.26 -4.27 1.66
N GLN A 378 -2.84 -3.00 1.66
CA GLN A 378 -3.71 -1.83 1.56
C GLN A 378 -3.96 -1.40 0.11
N PHE A 379 -3.35 -2.05 -0.89
CA PHE A 379 -3.37 -1.63 -2.28
C PHE A 379 -3.97 -2.69 -3.20
N ASP A 380 -4.49 -2.25 -4.34
CA ASP A 380 -4.99 -3.15 -5.39
C ASP A 380 -3.89 -3.45 -6.42
N ALA A 381 -2.88 -2.57 -6.50
CA ALA A 381 -1.76 -2.72 -7.41
C ALA A 381 -0.45 -2.14 -6.88
N VAL A 382 0.66 -2.69 -7.36
CA VAL A 382 2.01 -2.16 -7.17
C VAL A 382 2.69 -1.87 -8.50
N ILE A 383 3.27 -0.67 -8.62
CA ILE A 383 4.03 -0.22 -9.78
C ILE A 383 5.50 -0.10 -9.40
N PHE A 384 6.36 -0.82 -10.13
CA PHE A 384 7.80 -0.60 -10.12
C PHE A 384 8.22 0.18 -11.38
N PRO A 385 8.68 1.43 -11.24
CA PRO A 385 8.99 2.28 -12.40
C PRO A 385 10.36 1.93 -13.00
N GLY A 386 10.77 2.70 -14.02
CA GLY A 386 12.14 2.66 -14.55
C GLY A 386 13.20 3.01 -13.51
N GLY A 387 14.49 2.82 -13.86
CA GLY A 387 15.62 2.99 -12.93
C GLY A 387 16.66 1.87 -13.07
N SER A 388 17.00 1.21 -11.96
CA SER A 388 17.87 0.04 -11.90
C SER A 388 17.12 -1.12 -11.24
N GLY A 389 16.76 -2.16 -12.01
CA GLY A 389 16.05 -3.32 -11.47
C GLY A 389 16.84 -4.00 -10.34
N SER A 390 18.15 -4.16 -10.53
CA SER A 390 19.03 -4.68 -9.46
C SER A 390 19.15 -3.74 -8.26
N GLY A 391 19.02 -2.43 -8.46
CA GLY A 391 18.97 -1.45 -7.38
C GLY A 391 17.68 -1.58 -6.58
N GLN A 392 16.54 -1.71 -7.25
CA GLN A 392 15.24 -1.95 -6.63
C GLN A 392 15.26 -3.26 -5.84
N GLY A 393 15.54 -4.38 -6.50
CA GLY A 393 15.55 -5.72 -5.88
C GLY A 393 16.50 -5.87 -4.71
N ARG A 394 17.70 -5.27 -4.77
CA ARG A 394 18.65 -5.27 -3.63
C ARG A 394 18.20 -4.37 -2.48
N THR A 395 17.46 -3.31 -2.75
CA THR A 395 17.00 -2.37 -1.72
C THR A 395 15.82 -2.95 -0.94
N ILE A 396 14.86 -3.58 -1.63
CA ILE A 396 13.76 -4.30 -0.96
C ILE A 396 14.22 -5.62 -0.35
N GLY A 397 15.39 -6.15 -0.72
CA GLY A 397 15.97 -7.34 -0.10
C GLY A 397 15.18 -8.62 -0.37
N PRO A 398 15.61 -9.79 0.17
CA PRO A 398 14.89 -11.04 0.02
C PRO A 398 13.46 -10.99 0.59
N GLU A 399 13.28 -10.45 1.79
CA GLU A 399 11.99 -10.41 2.47
C GLU A 399 11.00 -9.50 1.75
N GLY A 400 11.44 -8.32 1.29
CA GLY A 400 10.58 -7.41 0.53
C GLY A 400 10.25 -7.94 -0.86
N ARG A 401 11.11 -8.77 -1.46
CA ARG A 401 10.78 -9.49 -2.70
C ARG A 401 9.75 -10.59 -2.49
N GLU A 402 9.78 -11.27 -1.36
CA GLU A 402 8.73 -12.21 -0.98
C GLU A 402 7.41 -11.47 -0.79
N ALA A 403 7.40 -10.36 -0.02
CA ALA A 403 6.19 -9.58 0.20
C ALA A 403 5.54 -9.10 -1.10
N VAL A 404 6.33 -8.67 -2.09
CA VAL A 404 5.80 -8.31 -3.42
C VAL A 404 5.28 -9.53 -4.17
N ARG A 405 5.90 -10.70 -4.04
CA ARG A 405 5.41 -11.93 -4.67
C ARG A 405 4.09 -12.39 -4.06
N GLU A 406 4.03 -12.46 -2.73
CA GLU A 406 2.84 -12.84 -1.96
C GLU A 406 1.67 -11.90 -2.27
N PHE A 407 1.92 -10.59 -2.29
CA PHE A 407 0.92 -9.60 -2.73
C PHE A 407 0.30 -9.91 -4.09
N VAL A 408 1.12 -10.32 -5.07
CA VAL A 408 0.62 -10.66 -6.41
C VAL A 408 -0.05 -12.03 -6.40
N ASP A 409 0.51 -12.99 -5.68
CA ASP A 409 -0.05 -14.35 -5.55
C ASP A 409 -1.47 -14.32 -4.96
N GLU A 410 -1.73 -13.39 -4.04
CA GLU A 410 -3.01 -13.18 -3.37
C GLU A 410 -4.01 -12.28 -4.14
N GLY A 411 -3.71 -11.95 -5.40
CA GLY A 411 -4.64 -11.20 -6.26
C GLY A 411 -4.20 -9.78 -6.62
N GLY A 412 -3.11 -9.27 -6.05
CA GLY A 412 -2.60 -7.94 -6.34
C GLY A 412 -2.05 -7.80 -7.76
N ALA A 413 -2.24 -6.62 -8.38
CA ALA A 413 -1.69 -6.36 -9.70
C ALA A 413 -0.23 -5.87 -9.64
N TYR A 414 0.64 -6.41 -10.50
CA TYR A 414 2.01 -5.90 -10.69
C TYR A 414 2.17 -5.23 -12.06
N VAL A 415 2.63 -3.98 -12.07
CA VAL A 415 3.05 -3.30 -13.30
C VAL A 415 4.52 -2.91 -13.22
N GLY A 416 5.33 -3.51 -14.11
CA GLY A 416 6.77 -3.25 -14.19
C GLY A 416 7.14 -2.47 -15.45
N VAL A 417 7.75 -1.30 -15.31
CA VAL A 417 8.23 -0.49 -16.46
C VAL A 417 9.75 -0.44 -16.49
N CYS A 418 10.37 -0.86 -17.59
CA CYS A 418 11.82 -0.87 -17.80
C CYS A 418 12.57 -1.60 -16.68
N ALA A 419 13.07 -0.89 -15.65
CA ALA A 419 13.70 -1.50 -14.48
C ALA A 419 12.74 -2.39 -13.69
N GLY A 420 11.48 -1.98 -13.52
CA GLY A 420 10.46 -2.82 -12.92
C GLY A 420 10.12 -4.05 -13.79
N ALA A 421 10.29 -3.96 -15.11
CA ALA A 421 10.18 -5.12 -15.98
C ALA A 421 11.35 -6.09 -15.74
N TYR A 422 12.60 -5.60 -15.69
CA TYR A 422 13.75 -6.42 -15.31
C TYR A 422 13.57 -7.10 -13.95
N LEU A 423 12.99 -6.38 -12.98
CA LEU A 423 12.76 -6.89 -11.63
C LEU A 423 11.84 -8.11 -11.61
N ALA A 424 10.89 -8.22 -12.54
CA ALA A 424 9.97 -9.35 -12.60
C ALA A 424 10.53 -10.62 -13.28
N LEU A 425 11.62 -10.51 -14.05
CA LEU A 425 12.16 -11.62 -14.85
C LEU A 425 12.82 -12.72 -14.01
N ASN A 426 12.90 -13.93 -14.58
CA ASN A 426 13.27 -15.14 -13.85
C ASN A 426 14.79 -15.32 -13.66
N ASN A 427 15.62 -14.89 -14.63
CA ASN A 427 17.06 -15.15 -14.65
C ASN A 427 17.94 -14.17 -13.84
N TYR A 428 17.38 -13.54 -12.79
CA TYR A 428 18.11 -12.71 -11.84
C TYR A 428 17.90 -13.17 -10.40
N ASP A 429 18.99 -13.38 -9.66
CA ASP A 429 18.93 -13.77 -8.23
C ASP A 429 18.28 -12.71 -7.34
N TRP A 430 18.32 -11.44 -7.78
CA TRP A 430 17.67 -10.30 -7.14
C TRP A 430 16.27 -10.01 -7.71
N GLY A 431 15.82 -10.77 -8.72
CA GLY A 431 14.50 -10.64 -9.32
C GLY A 431 13.39 -11.17 -8.40
N LEU A 432 12.16 -10.82 -8.75
CA LEU A 432 10.92 -11.31 -8.16
C LEU A 432 10.50 -12.64 -8.78
N LYS A 433 10.88 -12.93 -10.03
CA LYS A 433 10.49 -14.15 -10.76
C LYS A 433 8.97 -14.30 -10.88
N LEU A 434 8.30 -13.23 -11.32
CA LEU A 434 6.84 -13.19 -11.48
C LEU A 434 6.36 -13.74 -12.84
N ILE A 435 7.28 -13.99 -13.78
CA ILE A 435 6.93 -14.36 -15.15
C ILE A 435 7.93 -15.37 -15.70
N GLY A 436 7.46 -16.27 -16.58
CA GLY A 436 8.27 -17.28 -17.27
C GLY A 436 9.18 -16.73 -18.36
N LEU A 437 9.77 -15.53 -18.16
CA LEU A 437 10.64 -14.86 -19.12
C LEU A 437 12.00 -14.53 -18.51
N ASP A 438 13.01 -14.63 -19.36
CA ASP A 438 14.39 -14.26 -19.09
C ASP A 438 14.75 -12.97 -19.81
N SER A 439 15.68 -12.21 -19.20
CA SER A 439 16.34 -11.12 -19.90
C SER A 439 17.38 -11.70 -20.85
N PHE A 440 17.21 -11.41 -22.14
CA PHE A 440 18.14 -11.74 -23.21
C PHE A 440 19.15 -10.60 -23.45
N ASP A 441 20.29 -10.94 -24.06
CA ASP A 441 21.33 -9.99 -24.45
C ASP A 441 21.84 -9.08 -23.31
N ARG A 442 22.00 -9.68 -22.11
CA ARG A 442 22.34 -8.96 -20.87
C ARG A 442 23.66 -8.18 -20.94
N ALA A 443 24.62 -8.65 -21.73
CA ALA A 443 25.89 -7.97 -21.94
C ALA A 443 25.72 -6.58 -22.58
N HIS A 444 24.66 -6.40 -23.37
CA HIS A 444 24.37 -5.17 -24.10
C HIS A 444 23.11 -4.47 -23.59
N TRP A 445 22.76 -4.61 -22.31
CA TRP A 445 21.62 -3.91 -21.70
C TRP A 445 21.65 -2.39 -21.95
N ARG A 446 22.84 -1.80 -22.10
CA ARG A 446 23.02 -0.39 -22.48
C ARG A 446 22.81 -0.13 -23.98
N ARG A 447 21.96 -0.88 -24.68
CA ARG A 447 21.80 -0.79 -26.13
C ARG A 447 21.31 0.55 -26.70
N GLY A 448 20.81 1.46 -25.86
CA GLY A 448 20.56 2.85 -26.26
C GLY A 448 19.17 3.36 -25.85
N LYS A 449 18.83 4.55 -26.36
CA LYS A 449 17.55 5.23 -26.13
C LYS A 449 17.08 5.86 -27.43
N GLY A 450 15.78 5.84 -27.70
CA GLY A 450 15.19 6.37 -28.93
C GLY A 450 13.73 5.96 -29.08
N MET A 451 13.09 6.43 -30.14
CA MET A 451 11.79 5.91 -30.57
C MET A 451 12.00 4.58 -31.30
N VAL A 452 11.14 3.62 -31.01
CA VAL A 452 11.07 2.33 -31.70
C VAL A 452 9.62 2.06 -32.08
N ARG A 453 9.43 1.28 -33.13
CA ARG A 453 8.12 0.81 -33.54
C ARG A 453 7.82 -0.50 -32.83
N ILE A 454 6.63 -0.57 -32.25
CA ILE A 454 6.05 -1.82 -31.73
C ILE A 454 4.81 -2.16 -32.53
N GLU A 455 4.51 -3.46 -32.60
CA GLU A 455 3.27 -3.98 -33.17
C GLU A 455 2.48 -4.69 -32.08
N LEU A 456 1.26 -4.24 -31.83
CA LEU A 456 0.32 -4.87 -30.90
C LEU A 456 -0.23 -6.15 -31.52
N THR A 457 -0.39 -7.18 -30.69
CA THR A 457 -1.20 -8.37 -31.05
C THR A 457 -2.68 -8.04 -30.90
N SER A 458 -3.57 -8.91 -31.39
CA SER A 458 -5.02 -8.73 -31.19
C SER A 458 -5.39 -8.70 -29.70
N GLU A 459 -4.72 -9.52 -28.89
CA GLU A 459 -4.88 -9.50 -27.43
C GLU A 459 -4.30 -8.20 -26.84
N GLY A 460 -3.14 -7.75 -27.32
CA GLY A 460 -2.57 -6.46 -26.93
C GLY A 460 -3.46 -5.27 -27.23
N GLN A 461 -4.14 -5.26 -28.37
CA GLN A 461 -5.14 -4.24 -28.72
C GLN A 461 -6.31 -4.24 -27.74
N SER A 462 -6.79 -5.42 -27.33
CA SER A 462 -7.86 -5.56 -26.34
C SER A 462 -7.42 -5.09 -24.96
N VAL A 463 -6.34 -5.67 -24.41
CA VAL A 463 -5.84 -5.38 -23.06
C VAL A 463 -5.40 -3.92 -22.91
N LEU A 464 -4.76 -3.36 -23.93
CA LEU A 464 -4.25 -1.99 -23.88
C LEU A 464 -5.26 -0.95 -24.36
N GLY A 465 -6.45 -1.36 -24.83
CA GLY A 465 -7.52 -0.48 -25.27
C GLY A 465 -7.17 0.34 -26.52
N ARG A 466 -6.50 -0.29 -27.50
CA ARG A 466 -6.02 0.38 -28.73
C ARG A 466 -6.54 -0.31 -29.99
N ASN A 467 -6.89 0.51 -30.99
CA ASN A 467 -7.30 0.02 -32.31
C ASN A 467 -6.14 0.01 -33.30
N GLU A 468 -5.11 0.83 -33.06
CA GLU A 468 -3.92 0.88 -33.88
C GLU A 468 -3.07 -0.37 -33.64
N GLN A 469 -2.58 -0.98 -34.72
CA GLN A 469 -1.71 -2.15 -34.63
C GLN A 469 -0.25 -1.73 -34.45
N GLU A 470 0.21 -0.67 -35.11
CA GLU A 470 1.58 -0.17 -34.97
C GLU A 470 1.63 1.12 -34.15
N LEU A 471 2.55 1.18 -33.18
CA LEU A 471 2.79 2.37 -32.35
C LEU A 471 4.27 2.74 -32.36
N GLU A 472 4.57 4.04 -32.34
CA GLU A 472 5.91 4.54 -32.01
C GLU A 472 6.01 4.81 -30.51
N ILE A 473 6.91 4.11 -29.83
CA ILE A 473 7.09 4.20 -28.39
C ILE A 473 8.54 4.47 -28.01
N LYS A 474 8.74 5.24 -26.95
CA LYS A 474 10.08 5.51 -26.43
C LYS A 474 10.65 4.27 -25.76
N PHE A 475 11.82 3.84 -26.24
CA PHE A 475 12.65 2.84 -25.59
C PHE A 475 13.82 3.50 -24.87
N ALA A 476 14.15 3.00 -23.68
CA ALA A 476 15.34 3.42 -22.94
C ALA A 476 15.92 2.29 -22.10
N GLN A 477 16.56 1.32 -22.76
CA GLN A 477 17.33 0.23 -22.14
C GLN A 477 16.50 -0.82 -21.38
N GLY A 478 15.20 -0.92 -21.70
CA GLY A 478 14.33 -1.97 -21.16
C GLY A 478 14.81 -3.39 -21.54
N PRO A 479 14.33 -4.43 -20.84
CA PRO A 479 14.74 -5.80 -21.11
C PRO A 479 14.29 -6.25 -22.50
N LEU A 480 15.16 -6.97 -23.21
CA LEU A 480 14.71 -7.88 -24.26
C LEU A 480 14.28 -9.17 -23.59
N MET A 481 13.04 -9.60 -23.81
CA MET A 481 12.45 -10.74 -23.12
C MET A 481 12.47 -11.97 -24.02
N VAL A 482 12.76 -13.13 -23.46
CA VAL A 482 12.65 -14.43 -24.16
C VAL A 482 12.06 -15.46 -23.21
N PRO A 483 11.40 -16.53 -23.70
CA PRO A 483 10.95 -17.63 -22.87
C PRO A 483 12.09 -18.12 -21.96
N SER A 484 11.79 -18.30 -20.68
CA SER A 484 12.78 -18.77 -19.71
C SER A 484 13.10 -20.25 -19.93
N GLU A 485 14.37 -20.62 -19.91
CA GLU A 485 14.79 -22.04 -19.95
C GLU A 485 14.52 -22.76 -18.61
N THR A 486 14.33 -21.99 -17.53
CA THR A 486 14.27 -22.50 -16.15
C THR A 486 13.01 -22.04 -15.40
N GLY A 487 12.12 -21.30 -16.05
CA GLY A 487 10.91 -20.76 -15.44
C GLY A 487 9.81 -21.83 -15.30
N SER A 488 9.24 -21.94 -14.10
CA SER A 488 8.08 -22.79 -13.83
C SER A 488 6.74 -22.08 -14.02
N HIS A 489 6.76 -20.78 -14.32
CA HIS A 489 5.55 -19.97 -14.50
C HIS A 489 4.96 -20.14 -15.90
N PRO A 490 3.64 -19.92 -16.08
CA PRO A 490 3.00 -19.97 -17.39
C PRO A 490 3.70 -19.08 -18.41
N THR A 491 3.71 -19.53 -19.67
CA THR A 491 4.17 -18.68 -20.77
C THR A 491 3.26 -17.45 -20.84
N PRO A 492 3.83 -16.24 -20.84
CA PRO A 492 3.04 -15.03 -20.87
C PRO A 492 2.40 -14.81 -22.24
N GLU A 493 1.32 -14.05 -22.23
CA GLU A 493 0.73 -13.47 -23.42
C GLU A 493 1.59 -12.30 -23.89
N VAL A 494 1.93 -12.28 -25.19
CA VAL A 494 2.68 -11.18 -25.78
C VAL A 494 1.69 -10.15 -26.31
N LEU A 495 1.63 -8.99 -25.66
CA LEU A 495 0.75 -7.90 -26.05
C LEU A 495 1.35 -7.05 -27.17
N ALA A 496 2.67 -6.95 -27.25
CA ALA A 496 3.34 -6.21 -28.31
C ALA A 496 4.73 -6.77 -28.62
N TRP A 497 5.14 -6.67 -29.88
CA TRP A 497 6.45 -7.05 -30.38
C TRP A 497 7.25 -5.82 -30.84
N TYR A 498 8.56 -5.82 -30.65
CA TYR A 498 9.43 -4.83 -31.29
C TYR A 498 9.55 -5.10 -32.80
N ARG A 499 9.38 -4.05 -33.62
CA ARG A 499 9.58 -4.10 -35.08
C ARG A 499 10.72 -3.24 -35.59
N THR A 500 11.30 -2.43 -34.72
CA THR A 500 12.58 -1.78 -34.98
C THR A 500 13.48 -1.89 -33.75
N GLY A 501 14.78 -1.93 -33.98
CA GLY A 501 15.78 -2.10 -32.94
C GLY A 501 16.66 -0.88 -32.74
N ILE A 502 17.29 -0.78 -31.56
CA ILE A 502 18.34 0.20 -31.28
C ILE A 502 19.63 -0.54 -30.96
N GLY A 503 20.69 -0.22 -31.69
CA GLY A 503 22.02 -0.77 -31.49
C GLY A 503 23.07 0.30 -31.18
N LYS A 504 23.32 0.56 -29.90
CA LYS A 504 24.45 1.37 -29.39
C LYS A 504 25.27 0.55 -28.40
N ASN A 505 26.49 1.00 -28.11
CA ASN A 505 27.39 0.35 -27.15
C ASN A 505 27.67 -1.13 -27.49
N GLY A 506 27.85 -1.44 -28.79
CA GLY A 506 28.15 -2.79 -29.26
C GLY A 506 26.94 -3.69 -29.49
N ALA A 507 25.73 -3.23 -29.15
CA ALA A 507 24.50 -3.97 -29.41
C ALA A 507 24.15 -3.99 -30.90
N ASP A 508 23.77 -5.15 -31.42
CA ASP A 508 23.14 -5.27 -32.74
C ASP A 508 21.65 -4.86 -32.63
N PRO A 509 21.17 -3.90 -33.45
CA PRO A 509 19.76 -3.54 -33.47
C PRO A 509 18.84 -4.73 -33.83
N GLU A 510 19.26 -5.64 -34.71
CA GLU A 510 18.41 -6.75 -35.17
C GLU A 510 18.07 -7.72 -34.02
N THR A 511 18.94 -7.84 -33.01
CA THR A 511 18.68 -8.64 -31.80
C THR A 511 17.41 -8.22 -31.03
N MET A 512 16.98 -6.97 -31.18
CA MET A 512 15.79 -6.44 -30.52
C MET A 512 14.51 -6.69 -31.35
N VAL A 513 14.64 -6.82 -32.67
CA VAL A 513 13.50 -7.04 -33.56
C VAL A 513 12.87 -8.39 -33.24
N ASP A 514 11.54 -8.45 -33.28
CA ASP A 514 10.73 -9.62 -32.98
C ASP A 514 10.89 -10.18 -31.57
N THR A 515 11.41 -9.37 -30.64
CA THR A 515 11.33 -9.67 -29.20
C THR A 515 10.07 -9.04 -28.58
N PRO A 516 9.46 -9.65 -27.54
CA PRO A 516 8.34 -9.07 -26.82
C PRO A 516 8.71 -7.70 -26.21
N ALA A 517 7.89 -6.69 -26.50
CA ALA A 517 7.98 -5.34 -25.95
C ALA A 517 7.08 -5.16 -24.72
N ILE A 518 5.87 -5.72 -24.78
CA ILE A 518 4.87 -5.66 -23.71
C ILE A 518 4.29 -7.06 -23.54
N VAL A 519 4.20 -7.52 -22.31
CA VAL A 519 3.72 -8.87 -21.98
C VAL A 519 2.79 -8.84 -20.77
N ALA A 520 1.89 -9.80 -20.70
CA ALA A 520 1.01 -10.01 -19.55
C ALA A 520 0.99 -11.49 -19.13
N ALA A 521 0.86 -11.76 -17.84
CA ALA A 521 0.75 -13.11 -17.31
C ALA A 521 -0.07 -13.15 -16.01
N PRO A 522 -0.78 -14.26 -15.73
CA PRO A 522 -1.24 -14.55 -14.38
C PRO A 522 -0.07 -14.94 -13.47
N PHE A 523 -0.19 -14.65 -12.18
CA PHE A 523 0.70 -15.14 -11.12
C PHE A 523 -0.12 -15.30 -9.84
N GLY A 524 -0.30 -16.55 -9.38
CA GLY A 524 -1.31 -16.87 -8.38
C GLY A 524 -2.69 -16.41 -8.82
N ASP A 525 -3.40 -15.73 -7.93
CA ASP A 525 -4.70 -15.11 -8.19
C ASP A 525 -4.57 -13.71 -8.84
N GLY A 526 -3.36 -13.14 -8.91
CA GLY A 526 -3.10 -11.81 -9.46
C GLY A 526 -2.59 -11.83 -10.90
N ARG A 527 -2.23 -10.63 -11.38
CA ARG A 527 -1.78 -10.41 -12.77
C ARG A 527 -0.57 -9.50 -12.84
N VAL A 528 0.28 -9.77 -13.82
CA VAL A 528 1.55 -9.11 -14.07
C VAL A 528 1.52 -8.51 -15.47
N VAL A 529 1.81 -7.22 -15.61
CA VAL A 529 2.04 -6.57 -16.91
C VAL A 529 3.42 -5.92 -16.92
N LEU A 530 4.23 -6.28 -17.90
CA LEU A 530 5.58 -5.73 -18.04
C LEU A 530 5.69 -4.91 -19.33
N PHE A 531 6.18 -3.68 -19.18
CA PHE A 531 6.57 -2.81 -20.26
C PHE A 531 8.09 -2.75 -20.32
N SER A 532 8.70 -3.31 -21.36
CA SER A 532 10.09 -2.97 -21.69
C SER A 532 10.27 -1.50 -22.11
N PRO A 533 9.39 -0.91 -22.96
CA PRO A 533 9.47 0.50 -23.33
C PRO A 533 8.82 1.41 -22.27
N HIS A 534 8.80 2.72 -22.54
CA HIS A 534 8.31 3.76 -21.65
C HIS A 534 7.04 4.45 -22.19
N PRO A 535 5.84 3.87 -21.99
CA PRO A 535 4.58 4.54 -22.32
C PRO A 535 4.42 5.85 -21.54
N GLU A 536 4.91 5.91 -20.29
CA GLU A 536 4.83 7.12 -19.44
C GLU A 536 5.71 8.28 -19.92
N GLN A 537 6.60 8.02 -20.89
CA GLN A 537 7.47 9.02 -21.48
C GLN A 537 7.20 9.25 -22.96
N THR A 538 6.10 8.69 -23.47
CA THR A 538 5.72 8.79 -24.88
C THR A 538 4.44 9.60 -25.01
N SER A 539 4.51 10.70 -25.75
CA SER A 539 3.35 11.56 -25.98
C SER A 539 2.22 10.75 -26.63
N GLY A 540 1.02 10.84 -26.06
CA GLY A 540 -0.17 10.16 -26.57
C GLY A 540 -0.28 8.67 -26.25
N LEU A 541 0.64 8.07 -25.49
CA LEU A 541 0.59 6.64 -25.08
C LEU A 541 0.52 6.43 -23.56
N HIS A 542 0.22 7.48 -22.79
CA HIS A 542 0.15 7.40 -21.33
C HIS A 542 -1.01 6.51 -20.85
N ASP A 543 -2.10 6.51 -21.60
CA ASP A 543 -3.31 5.69 -21.42
C ASP A 543 -3.02 4.19 -21.41
N LEU A 544 -1.96 3.72 -22.08
CA LEU A 544 -1.56 2.30 -22.05
C LEU A 544 -1.30 1.79 -20.62
N LEU A 545 -0.82 2.66 -19.73
CA LEU A 545 -0.64 2.31 -18.32
C LEU A 545 -1.96 2.21 -17.58
N VAL A 546 -2.92 3.08 -17.89
CA VAL A 546 -4.23 3.11 -17.24
C VAL A 546 -5.02 1.85 -17.61
N THR A 547 -5.05 1.50 -18.90
CA THR A 547 -5.78 0.33 -19.40
C THR A 547 -5.14 -0.97 -18.92
N ALA A 548 -3.81 -1.10 -19.03
CA ALA A 548 -3.09 -2.27 -18.51
C ALA A 548 -3.29 -2.46 -17.01
N LEU A 549 -3.28 -1.37 -16.24
CA LEU A 549 -3.50 -1.43 -14.80
C LEU A 549 -4.94 -1.84 -14.47
N GLY A 550 -5.93 -1.29 -15.18
CA GLY A 550 -7.33 -1.69 -15.03
C GLY A 550 -7.53 -3.18 -15.33
N TRP A 551 -6.93 -3.68 -16.41
CA TRP A 551 -6.95 -5.11 -16.73
C TRP A 551 -6.26 -5.97 -15.67
N ALA A 552 -5.10 -5.52 -15.16
CA ALA A 552 -4.32 -6.29 -14.19
C ALA A 552 -5.00 -6.36 -12.82
N ALA A 553 -5.73 -5.32 -12.42
CA ALA A 553 -6.45 -5.27 -11.14
C ALA A 553 -7.90 -5.75 -11.21
N THR A 554 -8.35 -6.23 -12.38
CA THR A 554 -9.67 -6.86 -12.49
C THR A 554 -9.56 -8.32 -12.04
N GLU A 555 -10.43 -8.76 -11.12
CA GLU A 555 -10.51 -10.16 -10.71
C GLU A 555 -10.62 -11.08 -11.93
N PRO A 556 -9.90 -12.21 -11.97
CA PRO A 556 -10.12 -13.21 -13.01
C PRO A 556 -11.58 -13.64 -13.00
N GLU A 557 -12.27 -13.54 -14.14
CA GLU A 557 -13.53 -14.27 -14.30
C GLU A 557 -13.23 -15.75 -14.05
N LEU A 558 -13.84 -16.31 -13.00
CA LEU A 558 -13.86 -17.75 -12.76
C LEU A 558 -14.51 -18.38 -13.99
N VAL A 559 -13.71 -18.88 -14.93
CA VAL A 559 -14.20 -19.75 -15.99
C VAL A 559 -14.76 -20.97 -15.28
N PRO A 560 -16.09 -21.25 -15.34
CA PRO A 560 -16.63 -22.44 -14.72
C PRO A 560 -15.92 -23.65 -15.34
N GLU A 561 -15.34 -24.51 -14.50
CA GLU A 561 -14.83 -25.80 -14.95
C GLU A 561 -15.91 -26.48 -15.79
N ASN A 562 -15.56 -26.82 -17.04
CA ASN A 562 -16.42 -27.52 -17.96
C ASN A 562 -17.07 -28.70 -17.25
N ILE A 563 -18.38 -28.63 -17.01
CA ILE A 563 -19.19 -29.79 -16.67
C ILE A 563 -19.08 -30.72 -17.89
N GLU A 564 -18.32 -31.80 -17.75
CA GLU A 564 -18.26 -32.89 -18.71
C GLU A 564 -19.68 -33.27 -19.13
N SER A 565 -19.90 -33.28 -20.44
CA SER A 565 -21.16 -33.56 -21.10
C SER A 565 -21.51 -35.05 -21.01
N ASP A 566 -21.99 -35.48 -19.85
CA ASP A 566 -22.59 -36.80 -19.68
C ASP A 566 -24.09 -36.71 -20.00
N ASN A 567 -24.42 -36.54 -21.29
CA ASN A 567 -25.75 -36.81 -21.85
C ASN A 567 -25.67 -36.95 -23.38
N ALA A 568 -24.95 -37.97 -23.83
CA ALA A 568 -25.06 -38.49 -25.18
C ALA A 568 -25.37 -39.98 -25.11
N LYS A 569 -26.61 -40.33 -24.73
CA LYS A 569 -27.24 -41.64 -24.92
C LYS A 569 -28.73 -41.52 -24.67
N ASP A 570 -29.44 -41.20 -25.74
CA ASP A 570 -30.71 -41.84 -26.13
C ASP A 570 -31.39 -40.94 -27.16
N LEU A 571 -31.38 -41.38 -28.42
CA LEU A 571 -32.49 -41.33 -29.36
C LEU A 571 -32.00 -41.97 -30.68
N LEU A 572 -32.49 -43.18 -30.92
CA LEU A 572 -32.32 -43.96 -32.16
C LEU A 572 -33.09 -43.33 -33.34
N PRO A 573 -32.73 -43.68 -34.59
CA PRO A 573 -33.22 -43.00 -35.79
C PRO A 573 -34.58 -43.55 -36.25
N VAL A 574 -35.44 -42.67 -36.75
CA VAL A 574 -36.57 -43.04 -37.60
C VAL A 574 -36.36 -42.40 -38.96
N THR A 575 -36.24 -43.25 -39.96
CA THR A 575 -36.18 -42.96 -41.40
C THR A 575 -37.57 -42.69 -41.98
N GLU A 576 -37.59 -42.16 -43.21
CA GLU A 576 -38.72 -41.86 -44.13
C GLU A 576 -39.32 -40.46 -43.96
N GLY A 577 -39.50 -39.64 -45.00
CA GLY A 577 -39.37 -39.84 -46.44
C GLY A 577 -39.45 -38.48 -47.16
N ALA A 578 -39.06 -38.49 -48.43
CA ALA A 578 -39.07 -37.35 -49.33
C ALA A 578 -40.45 -36.69 -49.47
N HIS A 579 -40.48 -35.37 -49.65
CA HIS A 579 -41.22 -34.72 -50.74
C HIS A 579 -40.84 -33.24 -50.88
N ASP A 580 -40.68 -32.84 -52.14
CA ASP A 580 -40.53 -31.49 -52.68
C ASP A 580 -41.53 -30.48 -52.09
N HIS A 581 -41.10 -29.22 -51.93
CA HIS A 581 -41.67 -28.09 -52.68
C HIS A 581 -40.97 -26.75 -52.35
N VAL A 582 -40.43 -26.18 -53.42
CA VAL A 582 -40.27 -24.76 -53.79
C VAL A 582 -41.14 -23.76 -52.99
N ASP A 583 -40.51 -22.79 -52.31
CA ASP A 583 -40.35 -21.37 -52.72
C ASP A 583 -39.37 -20.64 -51.78
#